data_AF-A0A2T0RVU3-F1
#
_entry.id   AF-A0A2T0RVU3-F1
#
_cell.length_a   1.000
_cell.length_b   1.000
_cell.length_c   1.000
_cell.angle_alpha   90.00
_cell.angle_beta   90.00
_cell.angle_gamma   90.00
#
_symmetry.space_group_name_H-M   'P 1'
#
loop_
_entity.id
_entity.type
_entity.pdbx_description
1 polymer ?
#
loop_
_entity_poly.entity_id
_entity_poly.type
_entity_poly.pdbx_seq_one_letter_code
_entity_poly.pdbx_strand_id
1 'polypeptide(L)'
;MRNICLALLATVILTGCTTFPELDAAVSEAGQAAPQPTLVDNRPLLAQAEALTIDDTTREGLQGRATALQASAAGQPAYVISPEERAELEATHLRLRNTVSSVAPDT
;
A
#
# COMPACT_ATOMS: atom_id res chain seq x y z
N MET A 1 -32.75 -19.94 -15.37
CA MET A 1 -31.28 -19.82 -15.20
C MET A 1 -30.86 -18.45 -14.65
N ARG A 2 -31.26 -17.32 -15.24
CA ARG A 2 -30.91 -15.96 -14.76
C ARG A 2 -31.26 -15.68 -13.29
N ASN A 3 -32.43 -16.13 -12.81
CA ASN A 3 -32.85 -15.90 -11.42
C ASN A 3 -32.07 -16.76 -10.41
N ILE A 4 -31.56 -17.92 -10.83
CA ILE A 4 -30.75 -18.82 -9.98
C ILE A 4 -29.36 -18.22 -9.78
N CYS A 5 -28.77 -17.65 -10.85
CA CYS A 5 -27.48 -16.95 -10.76
C CYS A 5 -27.56 -15.71 -9.86
N LEU A 6 -28.66 -14.96 -9.90
CA LEU A 6 -28.88 -13.79 -9.03
C LEU A 6 -29.02 -14.18 -7.55
N ALA A 7 -29.72 -15.28 -7.25
CA ALA A 7 -29.84 -15.78 -5.89
C ALA A 7 -28.49 -16.27 -5.32
N LEU A 8 -27.71 -17.00 -6.14
CA LEU A 8 -26.36 -17.46 -5.78
C LEU A 8 -25.39 -16.30 -5.53
N LEU A 9 -25.43 -15.27 -6.38
CA LEU A 9 -24.58 -14.09 -6.24
C LEU A 9 -24.91 -13.31 -4.95
N ALA A 10 -26.20 -13.18 -4.61
CA ALA A 10 -26.62 -12.54 -3.37
C ALA A 10 -26.08 -13.29 -2.14
N THR A 11 -26.16 -14.62 -2.09
CA THR A 11 -25.63 -15.41 -0.97
C THR A 11 -24.11 -15.27 -0.82
N VAL A 12 -23.35 -15.20 -1.91
CA VAL A 12 -21.88 -15.04 -1.87
C VAL A 12 -21.47 -13.66 -1.33
N ILE A 13 -22.21 -12.60 -1.71
CA ILE A 13 -21.96 -11.24 -1.23
C ILE A 13 -22.23 -11.12 0.28
N LEU A 14 -23.26 -11.81 0.80
CA LEU A 14 -23.57 -11.76 2.23
C LEU A 14 -22.57 -12.53 3.10
N THR A 15 -21.94 -13.60 2.62
CA THR A 15 -21.03 -14.43 3.43
C THR A 15 -19.56 -14.03 3.31
N GLY A 16 -19.17 -13.29 2.27
CA GLY A 16 -17.77 -12.94 1.99
C GLY A 16 -17.26 -11.67 2.67
N CYS A 17 -18.13 -10.86 3.28
CA CYS A 17 -17.75 -9.51 3.75
C CYS A 17 -17.41 -9.39 5.24
N THR A 18 -17.41 -10.47 6.04
CA THR A 18 -17.33 -10.32 7.51
C THR A 18 -16.45 -11.30 8.27
N THR A 19 -15.77 -12.25 7.62
CA THR A 19 -15.01 -13.28 8.36
C THR A 19 -13.66 -13.54 7.70
N PHE A 20 -12.57 -13.25 8.42
CA PHE A 20 -11.19 -13.46 7.98
C PHE A 20 -10.53 -14.53 8.86
N PRO A 21 -10.90 -15.81 8.69
CA PRO A 21 -10.50 -16.88 9.60
C PRO A 21 -8.98 -17.07 9.67
N GLU A 22 -8.25 -16.81 8.58
CA GLU A 22 -6.78 -16.85 8.57
C GLU A 22 -6.16 -15.76 9.45
N LEU A 23 -6.81 -14.59 9.54
CA LEU A 23 -6.36 -13.47 10.38
C LEU A 23 -6.68 -13.72 11.86
N ASP A 24 -7.86 -14.27 12.13
CA ASP A 24 -8.27 -14.64 13.48
C ASP A 24 -7.38 -15.77 14.05
N ALA A 25 -6.97 -16.72 13.20
CA ALA A 25 -6.03 -17.79 13.55
C ALA A 25 -4.61 -17.29 13.87
N ALA A 26 -4.24 -16.08 13.43
CA ALA A 26 -2.96 -15.47 13.74
C ALA A 26 -2.90 -14.86 15.17
N VAL A 27 -4.04 -14.76 15.85
CA VAL A 27 -4.11 -14.25 17.23
C VAL A 27 -3.67 -15.34 18.20
N SER A 28 -2.62 -15.06 18.97
CA SER A 28 -2.11 -15.98 19.99
C SER A 28 -3.15 -16.28 21.08
N GLU A 29 -3.04 -17.43 21.75
CA GLU A 29 -3.94 -17.80 22.86
C GLU A 29 -4.00 -16.72 23.96
N ALA A 30 -2.85 -16.10 24.26
CA ALA A 30 -2.76 -14.99 25.19
C ALA A 30 -3.50 -13.74 24.69
N GLY A 31 -3.50 -13.48 23.37
CA GLY A 31 -4.24 -12.39 22.75
C GLY A 31 -5.75 -12.61 22.77
N GLN A 32 -6.21 -13.85 22.58
CA GLN A 32 -7.63 -14.21 22.66
C GLN A 32 -8.19 -14.12 24.09
N ALA A 33 -7.36 -14.44 25.10
CA ALA A 33 -7.73 -14.35 26.51
C ALA A 33 -7.53 -12.94 27.12
N ALA A 34 -6.98 -11.99 26.35
CA ALA A 34 -6.69 -10.66 26.84
C ALA A 34 -7.99 -9.89 27.14
N PRO A 35 -8.02 -9.06 28.20
CA PRO A 35 -9.12 -8.15 28.44
C PRO A 35 -9.30 -7.21 27.24
N GLN A 36 -10.56 -6.99 26.84
CA GLN A 36 -10.88 -5.99 25.82
C GLN A 36 -10.34 -4.62 26.27
N PRO A 37 -9.65 -3.87 25.38
CA PRO A 37 -9.17 -2.55 25.75
C PRO A 37 -10.34 -1.62 26.07
N THR A 38 -10.13 -0.74 27.06
CA THR A 38 -11.08 0.33 27.33
C THR A 38 -10.99 1.37 26.22
N LEU A 39 -12.09 1.56 25.49
CA LEU A 39 -12.17 2.60 24.47
C LEU A 39 -12.21 3.97 25.16
N VAL A 40 -11.30 4.86 24.77
CA VAL A 40 -11.26 6.25 25.22
C VAL A 40 -11.84 7.17 24.15
N ASP A 41 -12.46 8.26 24.56
CA ASP A 41 -13.04 9.24 23.64
C ASP A 41 -11.94 9.98 22.88
N ASN A 42 -11.89 9.81 21.55
CA ASN A 42 -10.92 10.45 20.68
C ASN A 42 -11.39 11.80 20.12
N ARG A 43 -12.66 12.20 20.36
CA ARG A 43 -13.19 13.50 19.89
C ARG A 43 -12.34 14.70 20.33
N PRO A 44 -11.77 14.76 21.55
CA PRO A 44 -10.89 15.88 21.93
C PRO A 44 -9.60 15.97 21.10
N LEU A 45 -9.06 14.83 20.63
CA LEU A 45 -7.89 14.82 19.75
C LEU A 45 -8.26 15.30 18.34
N LEU A 46 -9.43 14.87 17.84
CA LEU A 46 -9.93 15.27 16.53
C LEU A 46 -10.27 16.77 16.48
N ALA A 47 -10.88 17.31 17.53
CA ALA A 47 -11.16 18.74 17.64
C ALA A 47 -9.89 19.61 17.58
N GLN A 48 -8.77 19.12 18.13
CA GLN A 48 -7.47 19.80 18.04
C GLN A 48 -6.84 19.67 16.64
N ALA A 49 -7.05 18.53 15.97
CA ALA A 49 -6.58 18.34 14.59
C ALA A 49 -7.31 19.25 13.59
N GLU A 50 -8.59 19.55 13.81
CA GLU A 50 -9.33 20.55 13.02
C GLU A 50 -8.79 21.97 13.22
N ALA A 51 -8.24 22.26 14.40
CA ALA A 51 -7.61 23.54 14.70
C ALA A 51 -6.18 23.69 14.13
N LEU A 52 -5.57 22.60 13.65
CA LEU A 52 -4.29 22.62 12.93
C LEU A 52 -4.50 23.21 11.53
N THR A 53 -4.65 24.53 11.50
CA THR A 53 -4.64 25.30 10.26
C THR A 53 -3.20 25.47 9.81
N ILE A 54 -2.91 25.14 8.55
CA ILE A 54 -1.63 25.52 7.93
C ILE A 54 -1.56 27.05 7.95
N ASP A 55 -0.74 27.59 8.85
CA ASP A 55 -0.51 29.02 8.93
C ASP A 55 0.28 29.52 7.71
N ASP A 56 0.31 30.83 7.53
CA ASP A 56 0.97 31.45 6.37
C ASP A 56 2.46 31.11 6.32
N THR A 57 3.11 31.01 7.48
CA THR A 57 4.54 30.68 7.58
C THR A 57 4.84 29.26 7.10
N THR A 58 4.00 28.30 7.46
CA THR A 58 4.09 26.90 7.04
C THR A 58 3.82 26.80 5.55
N ARG A 59 2.84 27.54 5.04
CA ARG A 59 2.51 27.57 3.61
C ARG A 59 3.67 28.10 2.77
N GLU A 60 4.24 29.23 3.17
CA GLU A 60 5.38 29.84 2.49
C GLU A 60 6.61 28.92 2.53
N GLY A 61 6.88 28.29 3.69
CA GLY A 61 7.96 27.32 3.82
C GLY A 61 7.78 26.10 2.90
N LEU A 62 6.57 25.56 2.79
CA LEU A 62 6.27 24.45 1.88
C LEU A 62 6.38 24.86 0.41
N GLN A 63 5.91 26.05 0.05
CA GLN A 63 6.03 26.59 -1.32
C GLN A 63 7.49 26.83 -1.71
N GLY A 64 8.30 27.36 -0.80
CA GLY A 64 9.74 27.54 -1.02
C GLY A 64 10.45 26.21 -1.26
N ARG A 65 10.15 25.20 -0.44
CA ARG A 65 10.69 23.83 -0.61
C ARG A 65 10.26 23.20 -1.92
N ALA A 66 8.99 23.32 -2.28
CA ALA A 66 8.47 22.81 -3.54
C ALA A 66 9.16 23.47 -4.75
N THR A 67 9.35 24.79 -4.70
CA THR A 67 10.05 25.55 -5.74
C THR A 67 11.51 25.12 -5.86
N ALA A 68 12.22 24.98 -4.74
CA ALA A 68 13.61 24.51 -4.72
C ALA A 68 13.75 23.10 -5.28
N LEU A 69 12.80 22.21 -4.97
CA LEU A 69 12.78 20.85 -5.51
C LEU A 69 12.51 20.84 -7.01
N GLN A 70 11.56 21.64 -7.49
CA GLN A 70 11.28 21.78 -8.93
C GLN A 70 12.47 22.35 -9.70
N ALA A 71 13.13 23.37 -9.15
CA ALA A 71 14.35 23.93 -9.74
C ALA A 71 15.49 22.89 -9.80
N SER A 72 15.65 22.09 -8.74
CA SER A 72 16.62 21.00 -8.70
C SER A 72 16.31 19.91 -9.72
N ALA A 73 15.04 19.52 -9.84
CA ALA A 73 14.57 18.53 -10.79
C ALA A 73 14.71 19.01 -12.25
N ALA A 74 14.53 20.30 -12.52
CA ALA A 74 14.70 20.87 -13.86
C ALA A 74 16.15 20.73 -14.40
N GLY A 75 17.13 20.67 -13.50
CA GLY A 75 18.53 20.41 -13.85
C GLY A 75 18.91 18.94 -13.95
N GLN A 76 18.00 18.01 -13.62
CA GLN A 76 18.25 16.58 -13.64
C GLN A 76 17.79 15.95 -14.96
N PRO A 77 18.51 14.93 -15.47
CA PRO A 77 18.07 14.22 -16.66
C PRO A 77 16.72 13.55 -16.40
N ALA A 78 15.82 13.59 -17.40
CA ALA A 78 14.48 13.00 -17.32
C ALA A 78 14.49 11.50 -16.99
N TYR A 79 15.61 10.83 -17.26
CA TYR A 79 15.85 9.44 -16.91
C TYR A 79 17.22 9.30 -16.24
N VAL A 80 17.26 8.61 -15.10
CA VAL A 80 18.49 8.27 -14.38
C VAL A 80 19.28 7.18 -15.10
N ILE A 81 18.60 6.33 -15.87
CA ILE A 81 19.20 5.32 -16.75
C ILE A 81 18.74 5.59 -18.18
N SER A 82 19.67 5.49 -19.13
CA SER A 82 19.35 5.62 -20.54
C SER A 82 18.39 4.51 -21.02
N PRO A 83 17.66 4.72 -22.13
CA PRO A 83 16.83 3.66 -22.72
C PRO A 83 17.63 2.40 -23.10
N GLU A 84 18.89 2.58 -23.49
CA GLU A 84 19.82 1.49 -23.79
C GLU A 84 20.14 0.66 -22.54
N GLU A 85 20.58 1.31 -21.46
CA GLU A 85 20.89 0.64 -20.18
C GLU A 85 19.66 -0.09 -19.62
N ARG A 86 18.46 0.49 -19.80
CA ARG A 86 17.21 -0.18 -19.44
C ARG A 86 17.00 -1.46 -20.24
N ALA A 87 17.19 -1.41 -21.56
CA ALA A 87 17.05 -2.58 -22.43
C ALA A 87 18.07 -3.67 -22.07
N GLU A 88 19.31 -3.29 -21.73
CA GLU A 88 20.33 -4.23 -21.27
C GLU A 88 19.96 -4.88 -19.93
N LEU A 89 19.42 -4.10 -18.99
CA LEU A 89 18.97 -4.62 -17.69
C LEU A 89 17.83 -5.62 -17.86
N GLU A 90 16.87 -5.34 -18.75
CA GLU A 90 15.76 -6.23 -19.07
C GLU A 90 16.25 -7.53 -19.76
N ALA A 91 17.18 -7.42 -20.71
CA ALA A 91 17.79 -8.56 -21.37
C ALA A 91 18.58 -9.44 -20.37
N THR A 92 19.31 -8.81 -19.45
CA THR A 92 20.05 -9.51 -18.39
C THR A 92 19.10 -10.21 -17.44
N HIS A 93 18.01 -9.55 -17.03
CA HIS A 93 16.99 -10.17 -16.18
C HIS A 93 16.37 -11.40 -16.84
N LEU A 94 16.06 -11.34 -18.14
CA LEU A 94 15.55 -12.50 -18.89
C LEU A 94 16.55 -13.65 -18.91
N ARG A 95 17.83 -13.35 -19.15
CA ARG A 95 18.91 -14.36 -19.13
C ARG A 95 19.01 -15.03 -17.76
N LEU A 96 19.03 -14.24 -16.69
CA LEU A 96 19.12 -14.75 -15.32
C LEU A 96 17.91 -15.63 -14.98
N ARG A 97 16.70 -15.21 -15.36
CA ARG A 97 15.49 -16.01 -15.13
C ARG A 97 15.58 -17.38 -15.80
N ASN A 98 16.04 -17.42 -17.05
CA ASN A 98 16.22 -18.68 -17.78
C ASN A 98 17.31 -19.56 -17.16
N THR A 99 18.38 -18.98 -16.61
CA THR A 99 19.39 -19.74 -15.87
C THR A 99 18.86 -20.28 -14.55
N VAL A 100 18.03 -19.54 -13.82
CA VAL A 100 17.44 -19.99 -12.55
C VAL A 100 16.49 -21.17 -12.79
N SER A 101 15.70 -21.16 -13.87
CA SER A 101 14.88 -22.32 -14.27
C SER A 101 15.69 -23.60 -14.56
N SER A 102 17.01 -23.49 -14.77
CA SER A 102 17.89 -24.65 -14.94
C SER A 102 18.51 -25.16 -13.63
N VAL A 103 18.45 -24.38 -12.55
CA VAL A 103 19.12 -24.68 -11.26
C VAL A 103 18.18 -25.38 -10.27
N ALA A 104 16.86 -25.32 -10.47
CA ALA A 104 15.89 -26.11 -9.74
C ALA A 104 15.01 -26.89 -10.74
N PRO A 105 15.43 -28.08 -11.22
CA PRO A 105 14.49 -28.99 -11.84
C PRO A 105 13.46 -29.39 -10.78
N ASP A 106 12.18 -29.18 -11.09
CA ASP A 106 11.06 -29.71 -10.29
C ASP A 106 11.29 -31.22 -10.07
N THR A 107 11.65 -31.58 -8.85
CA THR A 107 11.57 -32.95 -8.33
C THR A 107 10.46 -33.02 -7.31
#